data_AF-A0A9D5UFZ9-F1
#
_entry.id   AF-A0A9D5UFZ9-F1
#
_cell.length_a   1.000
_cell.length_b   1.000
_cell.length_c   1.000
_cell.angle_alpha   90.00
_cell.angle_beta   90.00
_cell.angle_gamma   90.00
#
_symmetry.space_group_name_H-M   'P 1'
#
loop_
_entity.id
_entity.type
_entity.pdbx_description
1 polymer ?
#
loop_
_entity_poly.entity_id
_entity_poly.type
_entity_poly.pdbx_seq_one_letter_code
_entity_poly.pdbx_strand_id
1 'polypeptide(L)'
;MSDTREQAKNDHCARSSAPGAQAFIIGSATAGSSRDDLNSTVEPPLTRSKFDIGVAVPIAVGLANLELSPSSTTYEGTSTAFDGVRRAVASIAEISTPDEFRGTVAVLDWEGGAREVMLIDFHGGPANYQRLSQSGRMTTKLTDDGTSVALLRAMKFGGRAWPTLNQATWMDLFAMLEGADPEALLVEHGAIRTGTYSELLPGVTRYKDTIAVEVDGDDSAALLVAFAMTRVLPIMHDFGAPGGLEPLV
;
A
#
# COMPACT_ATOMS: atom_id res chain seq x y z
N MET A 1 -27.89 -61.84 -20.96
CA MET A 1 -27.27 -61.11 -22.08
C MET A 1 -26.66 -59.86 -21.46
N SER A 2 -25.63 -60.00 -20.63
CA SER A 2 -24.25 -60.36 -21.03
C SER A 2 -23.71 -59.28 -21.96
N ASP A 3 -22.94 -58.32 -21.43
CA ASP A 3 -21.48 -58.39 -21.64
C ASP A 3 -20.73 -57.29 -20.89
N THR A 4 -19.91 -57.80 -19.97
CA THR A 4 -18.67 -57.29 -19.41
C THR A 4 -17.67 -56.91 -20.50
N ARG A 5 -16.91 -55.82 -20.32
CA ARG A 5 -15.52 -55.60 -20.78
C ARG A 5 -15.08 -54.18 -20.36
N GLU A 6 -13.84 -53.86 -20.00
CA GLU A 6 -12.63 -54.60 -19.61
C GLU A 6 -11.65 -53.53 -19.11
N GLN A 7 -10.83 -53.88 -18.11
CA GLN A 7 -9.77 -53.07 -17.50
C GLN A 7 -8.54 -52.86 -18.42
N ALA A 8 -7.76 -51.81 -18.14
CA ALA A 8 -6.29 -51.87 -17.86
C ALA A 8 -5.74 -50.44 -17.73
N LYS A 9 -5.20 -50.00 -16.58
CA LYS A 9 -3.83 -50.19 -16.06
C LYS A 9 -2.72 -49.73 -17.02
N ASN A 10 -1.91 -48.76 -16.56
CA ASN A 10 -0.45 -48.87 -16.57
C ASN A 10 0.19 -47.89 -15.58
N ASP A 11 0.76 -48.46 -14.53
CA ASP A 11 1.83 -47.89 -13.72
C ASP A 11 3.16 -48.04 -14.47
N HIS A 12 4.02 -47.02 -14.49
CA HIS A 12 5.46 -47.29 -14.40
C HIS A 12 6.27 -46.16 -13.78
N CYS A 13 7.31 -46.62 -13.09
CA CYS A 13 8.14 -46.02 -12.07
C CYS A 13 9.58 -45.93 -12.58
N ALA A 14 10.31 -44.85 -12.26
CA ALA A 14 11.78 -44.77 -12.17
C ALA A 14 12.15 -43.34 -11.70
N ARG A 15 12.65 -43.06 -10.48
CA ARG A 15 13.98 -43.32 -9.90
C ARG A 15 15.15 -43.05 -10.84
N SER A 16 15.98 -42.05 -10.52
CA SER A 16 17.43 -42.20 -10.38
C SER A 16 18.12 -40.89 -9.94
N SER A 17 18.71 -40.95 -8.76
CA SER A 17 19.67 -40.04 -8.13
C SER A 17 21.11 -40.27 -8.62
N ALA A 18 21.97 -39.25 -8.51
CA ALA A 18 23.43 -39.36 -8.58
C ALA A 18 24.13 -38.10 -7.98
N PRO A 19 25.42 -38.18 -7.54
CA PRO A 19 25.87 -37.69 -6.23
C PRO A 19 27.14 -36.78 -6.20
N GLY A 20 27.53 -36.34 -4.99
CA GLY A 20 28.92 -36.02 -4.57
C GLY A 20 29.43 -34.59 -4.89
N ALA A 21 30.29 -33.91 -4.13
CA ALA A 21 31.20 -34.29 -3.05
C ALA A 21 31.61 -33.07 -2.19
N GLN A 22 32.21 -33.36 -1.02
CA GLN A 22 32.66 -32.46 0.05
C GLN A 22 34.16 -32.07 -0.07
N ALA A 23 34.56 -30.97 0.60
CA ALA A 23 35.81 -30.74 1.40
C ALA A 23 35.98 -29.20 1.56
N PHE A 24 35.98 -28.54 2.72
CA PHE A 24 36.77 -28.63 3.97
C PHE A 24 38.29 -28.38 3.79
N ILE A 25 38.76 -27.16 4.12
CA ILE A 25 40.09 -26.89 4.68
C ILE A 25 40.00 -25.79 5.76
N ILE A 26 40.69 -26.07 6.87
CA ILE A 26 40.85 -25.33 8.11
C ILE A 26 42.14 -24.49 8.05
N GLY A 27 42.18 -23.37 8.77
CA GLY A 27 43.40 -22.85 9.42
C GLY A 27 43.94 -21.54 8.85
N SER A 28 44.55 -20.62 9.59
CA SER A 28 44.57 -20.24 11.01
C SER A 28 45.56 -19.07 11.10
N ALA A 29 45.16 -18.00 11.82
CA ALA A 29 45.96 -17.01 12.55
C ALA A 29 47.35 -16.54 12.04
N THR A 30 47.49 -15.23 11.89
CA THR A 30 48.64 -14.51 12.49
C THR A 30 48.25 -13.09 12.90
N ALA A 31 48.78 -12.72 14.06
CA ALA A 31 48.50 -11.53 14.84
C ALA A 31 49.24 -10.27 14.35
N GLY A 32 48.72 -9.11 14.78
CA GLY A 32 49.54 -7.94 15.07
C GLY A 32 49.17 -6.68 14.30
N SER A 33 48.47 -5.75 14.95
CA SER A 33 49.07 -4.45 15.28
C SER A 33 48.07 -3.61 16.07
N SER A 34 48.48 -3.29 17.29
CA SER A 34 47.93 -2.21 18.10
C SER A 34 47.94 -0.90 17.32
N ARG A 35 46.85 -0.14 17.42
CA ARG A 35 46.84 1.32 17.42
C ARG A 35 45.56 1.79 18.08
N ASP A 36 45.74 2.28 19.30
CA ASP A 36 44.90 3.31 19.90
C ASP A 36 44.69 4.43 18.89
N ASP A 37 43.43 4.77 18.60
CA ASP A 37 43.04 6.10 18.15
C ASP A 37 41.53 6.28 18.39
N LEU A 38 41.25 6.94 19.51
CA LEU A 38 40.24 8.00 19.66
C LEU A 38 38.83 7.70 19.15
N ASN A 39 38.01 7.31 20.12
CA ASN A 39 36.56 7.46 20.18
C ASN A 39 36.11 8.86 19.69
N SER A 40 35.75 8.96 18.42
CA SER A 40 35.01 10.08 17.84
C SER A 40 33.65 9.55 17.42
N THR A 41 32.75 9.41 18.38
CA THR A 41 31.31 9.31 18.11
C THR A 41 30.88 10.63 17.48
N VAL A 42 30.99 10.72 16.15
CA VAL A 42 30.29 11.76 15.41
C VAL A 42 28.83 11.36 15.48
N GLU A 43 28.10 11.96 16.43
CA GLU A 43 26.64 11.94 16.40
C GLU A 43 26.21 12.41 14.99
N PRO A 44 25.39 11.65 14.27
CA PRO A 44 24.81 12.15 13.05
C PRO A 44 24.06 13.44 13.39
N PRO A 45 24.10 14.48 12.54
CA PRO A 45 23.30 15.67 12.77
C PRO A 45 21.85 15.23 12.88
N LEU A 46 21.25 15.46 14.05
CA LEU A 46 19.82 15.35 14.24
C LEU A 46 19.17 16.24 13.17
N THR A 47 18.68 15.61 12.10
CA THR A 47 17.78 16.24 11.15
C THR A 47 16.62 16.71 11.99
N ARG A 48 16.55 18.03 12.23
CA ARG A 48 15.50 18.65 13.01
C ARG A 48 14.16 18.28 12.39
N SER A 49 13.47 17.31 12.99
CA SER A 49 12.04 17.14 12.81
C SER A 49 11.42 18.49 13.18
N LYS A 50 10.92 19.21 12.18
CA LYS A 50 10.46 20.59 12.33
C LYS A 50 9.03 20.68 12.90
N PHE A 51 8.49 19.61 13.47
CA PHE A 51 7.10 19.55 13.91
C PHE A 51 6.94 18.90 15.29
N ASP A 52 7.53 19.50 16.32
CA ASP A 52 7.28 19.14 17.73
C ASP A 52 6.22 20.04 18.38
N ILE A 53 5.03 20.09 17.77
CA ILE A 53 3.81 20.47 18.49
C ILE A 53 2.74 19.47 18.02
N GLY A 54 2.16 18.72 18.95
CA GLY A 54 1.16 17.67 18.70
C GLY A 54 -0.18 18.21 18.18
N VAL A 55 -0.15 18.94 17.08
CA VAL A 55 -1.30 19.49 16.38
C VAL A 55 -1.57 18.61 15.17
N ALA A 56 -2.82 18.21 14.99
CA ALA A 56 -3.23 17.51 13.78
C ALA A 56 -2.93 18.38 12.55
N VAL A 57 -2.39 17.76 11.50
CA VAL A 57 -2.06 18.45 10.26
C VAL A 57 -3.21 18.29 9.28
N PRO A 58 -3.95 19.37 8.93
CA PRO A 58 -5.01 19.29 7.94
C PRO A 58 -4.41 19.15 6.53
N ILE A 59 -4.96 18.26 5.74
CA ILE A 59 -4.61 18.01 4.33
C ILE A 59 -5.90 18.00 3.53
N ALA A 60 -6.00 18.87 2.52
CA ALA A 60 -7.12 18.88 1.59
C ALA A 60 -6.82 17.98 0.39
N VAL A 61 -7.75 17.10 0.04
CA VAL A 61 -7.66 16.20 -1.13
C VAL A 61 -8.96 16.34 -1.93
N GLY A 62 -8.97 17.28 -2.87
CA GLY A 62 -10.21 17.71 -3.52
C GLY A 62 -11.21 18.22 -2.48
N LEU A 63 -12.41 17.64 -2.45
CA LEU A 63 -13.42 17.97 -1.42
C LEU A 63 -13.25 17.19 -0.11
N ALA A 64 -12.37 16.19 -0.04
CA ALA A 64 -12.11 15.45 1.20
C ALA A 64 -11.11 16.20 2.07
N ASN A 65 -11.33 16.18 3.38
CA ASN A 65 -10.39 16.70 4.38
C ASN A 65 -9.82 15.55 5.19
N LEU A 66 -8.49 15.52 5.31
CA LEU A 66 -7.74 14.62 6.17
C LEU A 66 -7.14 15.41 7.34
N GLU A 67 -7.27 14.91 8.56
CA GLU A 67 -6.59 15.45 9.74
C GLU A 67 -5.62 14.40 10.27
N LEU A 68 -4.35 14.54 9.89
CA LEU A 68 -3.30 13.59 10.26
C LEU A 68 -2.93 13.77 11.73
N SER A 69 -3.00 12.69 12.50
CA SER A 69 -2.54 12.65 13.88
C SER A 69 -1.02 12.76 13.93
N PRO A 70 -0.46 13.60 14.82
CA PRO A 70 0.98 13.84 14.91
C PRO A 70 1.74 12.65 15.53
N SER A 71 1.04 11.71 16.15
CA SER A 71 1.61 10.54 16.81
C SER A 71 1.08 9.26 16.18
N SER A 72 1.96 8.27 16.02
CA SER A 72 1.54 6.91 15.73
C SER A 72 0.96 6.24 16.98
N THR A 73 0.13 5.22 16.76
CA THR A 73 -0.42 4.37 17.81
C THR A 73 -0.22 2.89 17.47
N THR A 74 -0.51 2.00 18.41
CA THR A 74 -0.57 0.57 18.12
C THR A 74 -1.98 0.21 17.65
N TYR A 75 -2.06 -0.57 16.58
CA TYR A 75 -3.30 -1.15 16.07
C TYR A 75 -3.21 -2.67 16.11
N GLU A 76 -4.30 -3.34 16.47
CA GLU A 76 -4.39 -4.79 16.45
C GLU A 76 -5.50 -5.23 15.49
N GLY A 77 -5.16 -6.05 14.49
CA GLY A 77 -6.10 -6.44 13.44
C GLY A 77 -5.53 -7.45 12.46
N THR A 78 -6.14 -7.57 11.28
CA THR A 78 -5.75 -8.54 10.25
C THR A 78 -5.11 -7.88 9.03
N SER A 79 -4.04 -8.48 8.53
CA SER A 79 -3.35 -8.09 7.29
C SER A 79 -3.80 -8.97 6.11
N THR A 80 -3.64 -8.51 4.87
CA THR A 80 -3.76 -9.41 3.69
C THR A 80 -2.49 -10.19 3.42
N ALA A 81 -1.37 -9.79 4.01
CA ALA A 81 -0.09 -10.45 3.84
C ALA A 81 0.10 -11.65 4.78
N PHE A 82 -0.67 -11.74 5.87
CA PHE A 82 -0.49 -12.75 6.91
C PHE A 82 -1.82 -13.25 7.45
N ASP A 83 -1.83 -14.49 7.92
CA ASP A 83 -2.97 -15.06 8.64
C ASP A 83 -3.00 -14.60 10.11
N GLY A 84 -4.22 -14.46 10.65
CA GLY A 84 -4.47 -14.17 12.06
C GLY A 84 -4.41 -12.68 12.43
N VAL A 85 -4.60 -12.42 13.72
CA VAL A 85 -4.52 -11.08 14.31
C VAL A 85 -3.06 -10.76 14.63
N ARG A 86 -2.62 -9.55 14.27
CA ARG A 86 -1.27 -9.03 14.51
C ARG A 86 -1.32 -7.60 14.99
N ARG A 87 -0.17 -7.11 15.46
CA ARG A 87 0.04 -5.70 15.76
C ARG A 87 0.67 -4.97 14.58
N ALA A 88 0.30 -3.71 14.45
CA ALA A 88 0.89 -2.76 13.54
C ALA A 88 1.16 -1.44 14.27
N VAL A 89 2.15 -0.70 13.79
CA VAL A 89 2.27 0.73 14.07
C VAL A 89 1.34 1.45 13.10
N ALA A 90 0.49 2.32 13.62
CA ALA A 90 -0.55 2.99 12.86
C ALA A 90 -0.34 4.50 12.83
N SER A 91 -0.17 5.05 11.64
CA SER A 91 -0.26 6.49 11.36
C SER A 91 -1.70 6.80 10.95
N ILE A 92 -2.42 7.55 11.79
CA ILE A 92 -3.87 7.71 11.70
C ILE A 92 -4.23 9.10 11.15
N ALA A 93 -5.20 9.16 10.26
CA ALA A 93 -5.89 10.40 9.93
C ALA A 93 -7.41 10.25 10.05
N GLU A 94 -8.06 11.28 10.59
CA GLU A 94 -9.51 11.43 10.44
C GLU A 94 -9.79 11.92 9.03
N ILE A 95 -10.79 11.34 8.36
CA ILE A 95 -11.24 11.76 7.04
C ILE A 95 -12.69 12.22 7.09
N SER A 96 -13.00 13.31 6.39
CA SER A 96 -14.36 13.78 6.21
C SER A 96 -14.62 14.34 4.80
N THR A 97 -15.87 14.32 4.38
CA THR A 97 -16.33 14.84 3.08
C THR A 97 -17.63 15.64 3.22
N PRO A 98 -18.01 16.45 2.22
CA PRO A 98 -19.22 17.28 2.28
C PRO A 98 -20.53 16.48 2.22
N ASP A 99 -20.51 15.27 1.67
CA ASP A 99 -21.64 14.32 1.65
C ASP A 99 -21.80 13.54 2.98
N GLU A 100 -21.25 14.09 4.06
CA GLU A 100 -21.36 13.62 5.44
C GLU A 100 -20.59 12.34 5.79
N PHE A 101 -19.74 11.82 4.89
CA PHE A 101 -18.83 10.73 5.27
C PHE A 101 -17.79 11.20 6.28
N ARG A 102 -17.61 10.39 7.32
CA ARG A 102 -16.62 10.53 8.39
C ARG A 102 -16.07 9.16 8.79
N GLY A 103 -14.77 9.08 9.01
CA GLY A 103 -14.14 7.88 9.54
C GLY A 103 -12.65 8.05 9.80
N THR A 104 -12.04 7.00 10.33
CA THR A 104 -10.62 6.95 10.64
C THR A 104 -9.90 6.05 9.65
N VAL A 105 -8.93 6.61 8.92
CA VAL A 105 -8.05 5.87 8.01
C VAL A 105 -6.66 5.76 8.63
N ALA A 106 -5.97 4.66 8.35
CA ALA A 106 -4.63 4.46 8.87
C ALA A 106 -3.70 3.86 7.81
N VAL A 107 -2.45 4.31 7.83
CA VAL A 107 -1.32 3.54 7.30
C VAL A 107 -0.84 2.62 8.42
N LEU A 108 -0.82 1.32 8.14
CA LEU A 108 -0.51 0.25 9.06
C LEU A 108 0.79 -0.41 8.62
N ASP A 109 1.82 -0.23 9.45
CA ASP A 109 3.11 -0.88 9.33
C ASP A 109 3.12 -2.13 10.22
N TRP A 110 2.89 -3.29 9.60
CA TRP A 110 2.72 -4.56 10.30
C TRP A 110 4.03 -5.19 10.73
N GLU A 111 4.02 -5.90 11.85
CA GLU A 111 5.10 -6.81 12.24
C GLU A 111 5.33 -7.88 11.15
N GLY A 112 6.45 -7.75 10.43
CA GLY A 112 6.78 -8.57 9.25
C GLY A 112 6.97 -7.77 7.96
N GLY A 113 6.85 -6.44 7.99
CA GLY A 113 7.24 -5.54 6.89
C GLY A 113 6.16 -5.32 5.83
N ALA A 114 4.95 -5.82 6.03
CA ALA A 114 3.82 -5.44 5.18
C ALA A 114 3.32 -4.05 5.58
N ARG A 115 3.03 -3.21 4.58
CA ARG A 115 2.45 -1.89 4.77
C ARG A 115 1.13 -1.78 4.02
N GLU A 116 0.08 -1.36 4.72
CA GLU A 116 -1.28 -1.30 4.19
C GLU A 116 -1.97 0.00 4.59
N VAL A 117 -2.88 0.52 3.75
CA VAL A 117 -3.74 1.64 4.08
C VAL A 117 -5.18 1.18 4.09
N MET A 118 -5.93 1.46 5.15
CA MET A 118 -7.34 1.09 5.23
C MET A 118 -8.15 2.00 6.14
N LEU A 119 -9.47 1.96 5.95
CA LEU A 119 -10.43 2.46 6.92
C LEU A 119 -10.44 1.52 8.13
N ILE A 120 -10.11 2.04 9.31
CA ILE A 120 -10.10 1.29 10.57
C ILE A 120 -11.34 1.56 11.43
N ASP A 121 -11.98 2.72 11.26
CA ASP A 121 -13.27 3.02 11.89
C ASP A 121 -14.19 3.83 10.94
N PHE A 122 -15.48 3.51 10.96
CA PHE A 122 -16.51 4.20 10.20
C PHE A 122 -17.41 4.97 11.16
N HIS A 123 -17.33 6.29 11.13
CA HIS A 123 -18.08 7.14 12.06
C HIS A 123 -19.48 7.49 11.53
N GLY A 124 -19.63 7.63 10.21
CA GLY A 124 -20.91 7.93 9.59
C GLY A 124 -20.81 8.27 8.10
N GLY A 125 -21.96 8.40 7.44
CA GLY A 125 -22.07 8.81 6.04
C GLY A 125 -22.91 7.86 5.18
N PRO A 126 -22.95 8.10 3.85
CA PRO A 126 -23.67 7.27 2.90
C PRO A 126 -23.25 5.80 2.93
N ALA A 127 -24.20 4.90 2.68
CA ALA A 127 -23.99 3.45 2.79
C ALA A 127 -22.86 2.90 1.89
N ASN A 128 -22.59 3.55 0.75
CA ASN A 128 -21.54 3.14 -0.18
C ASN A 128 -20.14 3.18 0.45
N TYR A 129 -19.89 4.08 1.40
CA TYR A 129 -18.60 4.16 2.12
C TYR A 129 -18.34 2.98 3.05
N GLN A 130 -19.37 2.24 3.48
CA GLN A 130 -19.18 1.00 4.25
C GLN A 130 -18.36 -0.03 3.47
N ARG A 131 -18.32 0.09 2.14
CA ARG A 131 -17.51 -0.77 1.29
C ARG A 131 -16.00 -0.60 1.53
N LEU A 132 -15.57 0.53 2.08
CA LEU A 132 -14.15 0.80 2.37
C LEU A 132 -13.57 -0.17 3.40
N SER A 133 -14.32 -0.56 4.42
CA SER A 133 -13.87 -1.54 5.42
C SER A 133 -13.68 -2.94 4.82
N GLN A 134 -14.45 -3.28 3.79
CA GLN A 134 -14.44 -4.60 3.15
C GLN A 134 -13.48 -4.70 1.97
N SER A 135 -13.30 -3.62 1.22
CA SER A 135 -12.62 -3.65 -0.09
C SER A 135 -11.84 -2.38 -0.42
N GLY A 136 -11.71 -1.44 0.52
CA GLY A 136 -10.95 -0.20 0.32
C GLY A 136 -9.44 -0.36 0.50
N ARG A 137 -8.99 -1.48 1.10
CA ARG A 137 -7.59 -1.68 1.49
C ARG A 137 -6.61 -1.46 0.31
N MET A 138 -5.60 -0.65 0.56
CA MET A 138 -4.45 -0.45 -0.31
C MET A 138 -3.25 -1.18 0.29
N THR A 139 -2.50 -1.90 -0.52
CA THR A 139 -1.27 -2.57 -0.11
C THR A 139 -0.09 -1.98 -0.85
N THR A 140 1.08 -1.96 -0.21
CA THR A 140 2.32 -1.56 -0.85
C THR A 140 3.22 -2.76 -1.10
N LYS A 141 4.22 -2.57 -1.95
CA LYS A 141 5.38 -3.45 -2.09
C LYS A 141 6.63 -2.70 -1.66
N LEU A 142 7.33 -3.28 -0.70
CA LEU A 142 8.65 -2.82 -0.30
C LEU A 142 9.65 -3.12 -1.41
N THR A 143 10.46 -2.13 -1.77
CA THR A 143 11.58 -2.27 -2.70
C THR A 143 12.86 -2.61 -1.93
N ASP A 144 13.89 -3.06 -2.64
CA ASP A 144 15.20 -3.34 -2.02
C ASP A 144 15.86 -2.08 -1.45
N ASP A 145 15.49 -0.90 -1.97
CA ASP A 145 15.99 0.41 -1.54
C ASP A 145 15.23 0.96 -0.31
N GLY A 146 14.31 0.18 0.26
CA GLY A 146 13.54 0.56 1.47
C GLY A 146 12.34 1.46 1.21
N THR A 147 12.05 1.79 -0.06
CA THR A 147 10.85 2.54 -0.45
C THR A 147 9.64 1.61 -0.60
N SER A 148 8.43 2.18 -0.57
CA SER A 148 7.19 1.45 -0.77
C SER A 148 6.48 1.93 -2.04
N VAL A 149 6.10 0.98 -2.90
CA VAL A 149 5.32 1.26 -4.12
C VAL A 149 3.87 0.80 -3.93
N ALA A 150 2.92 1.70 -4.15
CA ALA A 150 1.48 1.43 -4.04
C ALA A 150 0.77 1.60 -5.38
N LEU A 151 -0.09 0.63 -5.74
CA LEU A 151 -0.96 0.74 -6.91
C LEU A 151 -2.13 1.70 -6.65
N LEU A 152 -2.35 2.63 -7.58
CA LEU A 152 -3.44 3.60 -7.53
C LEU A 152 -4.65 3.07 -8.33
N ARG A 153 -5.44 2.23 -7.66
CA ARG A 153 -6.71 1.70 -8.18
C ARG A 153 -7.88 2.43 -7.53
N ALA A 154 -8.86 2.81 -8.34
CA ALA A 154 -10.00 3.57 -7.86
C ALA A 154 -11.23 2.69 -7.55
N MET A 155 -12.01 3.08 -6.54
CA MET A 155 -13.32 2.54 -6.26
C MET A 155 -14.31 2.99 -7.35
N LYS A 156 -14.91 2.05 -8.08
CA LYS A 156 -15.79 2.33 -9.22
C LYS A 156 -17.03 1.45 -9.18
N PHE A 157 -18.21 2.02 -9.43
CA PHE A 157 -19.49 1.29 -9.44
C PHE A 157 -19.59 0.35 -10.65
N GLY A 158 -19.24 0.81 -11.85
CA GLY A 158 -19.14 -0.04 -13.04
C GLY A 158 -20.43 -0.82 -13.33
N GLY A 159 -21.58 -0.16 -13.18
CA GLY A 159 -22.91 -0.76 -13.35
C GLY A 159 -23.38 -1.66 -12.20
N ARG A 160 -22.66 -1.70 -11.07
CA ARG A 160 -23.09 -2.39 -9.84
C ARG A 160 -23.70 -1.41 -8.85
N ALA A 161 -24.46 -1.94 -7.89
CA ALA A 161 -25.00 -1.16 -6.78
C ALA A 161 -23.95 -0.76 -5.74
N TRP A 162 -22.73 -1.30 -5.82
CA TRP A 162 -21.63 -1.00 -4.90
C TRP A 162 -20.32 -0.80 -5.66
N PRO A 163 -19.43 0.05 -5.14
CA PRO A 163 -18.14 0.30 -5.76
C PRO A 163 -17.18 -0.88 -5.56
N THR A 164 -16.29 -1.08 -6.53
CA THR A 164 -15.22 -2.08 -6.49
C THR A 164 -13.91 -1.51 -7.02
N LEU A 165 -12.77 -2.03 -6.55
CA LEU A 165 -11.46 -1.56 -7.02
C LEU A 165 -11.26 -1.90 -8.51
N ASN A 166 -11.03 -0.88 -9.32
CA ASN A 166 -10.76 -0.97 -10.76
C ASN A 166 -9.48 -0.21 -11.10
N GLN A 167 -9.00 -0.38 -12.33
CA GLN A 167 -7.94 0.50 -12.83
C GLN A 167 -8.48 1.92 -12.96
N ALA A 168 -7.61 2.88 -12.70
CA ALA A 168 -7.84 4.31 -12.92
C ALA A 168 -6.69 4.86 -13.75
N THR A 169 -6.94 5.98 -14.41
CA THR A 169 -5.94 6.78 -15.11
C THR A 169 -5.64 8.05 -14.30
N TRP A 170 -4.52 8.73 -14.61
CA TRP A 170 -4.27 10.05 -14.04
C TRP A 170 -5.39 11.04 -14.36
N MET A 171 -6.00 10.92 -15.54
CA MET A 171 -7.10 11.78 -15.96
C MET A 171 -8.37 11.54 -15.14
N ASP A 172 -8.67 10.29 -14.77
CA ASP A 172 -9.77 9.99 -13.83
C ASP A 172 -9.56 10.69 -12.49
N LEU A 173 -8.34 10.63 -11.94
CA LEU A 173 -8.00 11.26 -10.66
C LEU A 173 -8.03 12.78 -10.75
N PHE A 174 -7.54 13.36 -11.85
CA PHE A 174 -7.63 14.79 -12.13
C PHE A 174 -9.09 15.28 -12.13
N ALA A 175 -10.01 14.51 -12.74
CA ALA A 175 -11.43 14.84 -12.76
C ALA A 175 -12.07 14.77 -11.36
N MET A 176 -11.70 13.77 -10.55
CA MET A 176 -12.15 13.64 -9.15
C MET A 176 -11.59 14.73 -8.23
N LEU A 177 -10.42 15.27 -8.56
CA LEU A 177 -9.79 16.37 -7.85
C LEU A 177 -10.22 17.74 -8.37
N GLU A 178 -11.30 17.80 -9.16
CA GLU A 178 -11.87 19.05 -9.71
C GLU A 178 -10.85 19.88 -10.51
N GLY A 179 -9.91 19.19 -11.16
CA GLY A 179 -8.88 19.81 -12.00
C GLY A 179 -7.55 20.11 -11.30
N ALA A 180 -7.36 19.68 -10.06
CA ALA A 180 -6.03 19.69 -9.45
C ALA A 180 -5.17 18.52 -9.96
N ASP A 181 -3.86 18.76 -10.09
CA ASP A 181 -2.90 17.77 -10.57
C ASP A 181 -2.65 16.68 -9.52
N PRO A 182 -3.06 15.41 -9.77
CA PRO A 182 -2.91 14.32 -8.81
C PRO A 182 -1.44 13.98 -8.53
N GLU A 183 -0.54 14.13 -9.51
CA GLU A 183 0.87 13.80 -9.33
C GLU A 183 1.55 14.86 -8.49
N ALA A 184 1.29 16.14 -8.77
CA ALA A 184 1.79 17.24 -7.97
C ALA A 184 1.32 17.16 -6.51
N LEU A 185 0.04 16.82 -6.28
CA LEU A 185 -0.52 16.65 -4.93
C LEU A 185 0.16 15.52 -4.16
N LEU A 186 0.42 14.37 -4.81
CA LEU A 186 1.15 13.27 -4.17
C LEU A 186 2.57 13.67 -3.78
N VAL A 187 3.29 14.36 -4.67
CA VAL A 187 4.66 14.83 -4.41
C VAL A 187 4.69 15.87 -3.30
N GLU A 188 3.73 16.80 -3.26
CA GLU A 188 3.58 17.78 -2.18
C GLU A 188 3.45 17.11 -0.80
N HIS A 189 2.81 15.94 -0.75
CA HIS A 189 2.60 15.17 0.48
C HIS A 189 3.59 14.02 0.69
N GLY A 190 4.76 14.05 0.03
CA GLY A 190 5.87 13.16 0.35
C GLY A 190 6.05 11.95 -0.57
N ALA A 191 5.33 11.90 -1.71
CA ALA A 191 5.68 10.93 -2.74
C ALA A 191 7.06 11.26 -3.33
N ILE A 192 7.90 10.23 -3.47
CA ILE A 192 9.21 10.34 -4.11
C ILE A 192 9.02 10.54 -5.61
N ARG A 193 8.11 9.75 -6.20
CA ARG A 193 7.72 9.85 -7.61
C ARG A 193 6.43 9.08 -7.89
N THR A 194 5.83 9.42 -9.02
CA THR A 194 4.66 8.77 -9.61
C THR A 194 5.04 8.14 -10.95
N GLY A 195 4.23 7.20 -11.42
CA GLY A 195 4.45 6.54 -12.71
C GLY A 195 3.57 5.32 -12.89
N THR A 196 3.88 4.49 -13.87
CA THR A 196 3.29 3.16 -13.99
C THR A 196 3.93 2.19 -13.01
N TYR A 197 3.20 1.15 -12.62
CA TYR A 197 3.68 0.17 -11.66
C TYR A 197 4.95 -0.55 -12.12
N SER A 198 5.12 -0.80 -13.41
CA SER A 198 6.36 -1.40 -13.93
C SER A 198 7.55 -0.45 -13.98
N GLU A 199 7.32 0.87 -14.06
CA GLU A 199 8.40 1.85 -13.96
C GLU A 199 8.92 1.97 -12.53
N LEU A 200 8.01 1.90 -11.55
CA LEU A 200 8.35 2.01 -10.12
C LEU A 200 8.80 0.68 -9.51
N LEU A 201 8.30 -0.45 -10.02
CA LEU A 201 8.65 -1.80 -9.56
C LEU A 201 9.01 -2.69 -10.76
N PRO A 202 10.27 -2.65 -11.24
CA PRO A 202 10.70 -3.42 -12.41
C PRO A 202 10.46 -4.93 -12.24
N GLY A 203 10.05 -5.59 -13.32
CA GLY A 203 9.83 -7.05 -13.36
C GLY A 203 8.42 -7.50 -12.98
N VAL A 204 7.52 -6.59 -12.57
CA VAL A 204 6.11 -6.91 -12.39
C VAL A 204 5.43 -7.19 -13.73
N THR A 205 4.62 -8.25 -13.76
CA THR A 205 3.83 -8.62 -14.96
C THR A 205 2.35 -8.27 -14.82
N ARG A 206 1.82 -8.35 -13.60
CA ARG A 206 0.44 -8.00 -13.29
C ARG A 206 0.34 -6.53 -12.93
N TYR A 207 -0.66 -5.85 -13.48
CA TYR A 207 -0.92 -4.42 -13.26
C TYR A 207 0.22 -3.48 -13.69
N LYS A 208 1.15 -3.95 -14.53
CA LYS A 208 2.32 -3.18 -14.97
C LYS A 208 1.98 -1.77 -15.47
N ASP A 209 0.92 -1.64 -16.27
CA ASP A 209 0.51 -0.37 -16.88
C ASP A 209 -0.44 0.45 -15.97
N THR A 210 -0.68 0.02 -14.74
CA THR A 210 -1.53 0.74 -13.78
C THR A 210 -0.71 1.84 -13.13
N ILE A 211 -1.30 3.02 -12.95
CA ILE A 211 -0.64 4.11 -12.22
C ILE A 211 -0.33 3.72 -10.77
N ALA A 212 0.77 4.25 -10.26
CA ALA A 212 1.35 3.91 -8.98
C ALA A 212 2.08 5.11 -8.38
N VAL A 213 2.33 5.03 -7.08
CA VAL A 213 3.11 6.01 -6.31
C VAL A 213 4.19 5.30 -5.53
N GLU A 214 5.38 5.90 -5.47
CA GLU A 214 6.49 5.47 -4.62
C GLU A 214 6.67 6.47 -3.48
N VAL A 215 6.80 5.94 -2.27
CA VAL A 215 6.94 6.72 -1.03
C VAL A 215 8.11 6.18 -0.21
N ASP A 216 8.66 7.03 0.65
CA ASP A 216 9.58 6.57 1.68
C ASP A 216 8.88 5.59 2.64
N GLY A 217 9.64 4.64 3.19
CA GLY A 217 9.13 3.65 4.14
C GLY A 217 8.53 4.26 5.40
N ASP A 218 8.96 5.46 5.79
CA ASP A 218 8.46 6.14 6.98
C ASP A 218 7.33 7.14 6.67
N ASP A 219 7.18 7.59 5.42
CA ASP A 219 6.18 8.60 5.07
C ASP A 219 4.79 7.98 4.89
N SER A 220 3.80 8.51 5.63
CA SER A 220 2.42 8.06 5.62
C SER A 220 1.48 9.03 4.88
N ALA A 221 1.86 10.30 4.71
CA ALA A 221 0.95 11.34 4.22
C ALA A 221 0.54 11.09 2.77
N ALA A 222 1.50 10.84 1.88
CA ALA A 222 1.23 10.53 0.48
C ALA A 222 0.33 9.29 0.30
N LEU A 223 0.48 8.28 1.16
CA LEU A 223 -0.35 7.07 1.13
C LEU A 223 -1.79 7.33 1.58
N LEU A 224 -2.00 8.19 2.58
CA LEU A 224 -3.33 8.63 3.02
C LEU A 224 -4.01 9.49 1.95
N VAL A 225 -3.27 10.42 1.33
CA VAL A 225 -3.74 11.22 0.20
C VAL A 225 -4.12 10.32 -0.97
N ALA A 226 -3.25 9.38 -1.33
CA ALA A 226 -3.53 8.38 -2.35
C ALA A 226 -4.81 7.60 -2.01
N PHE A 227 -5.00 7.20 -0.75
CA PHE A 227 -6.21 6.49 -0.32
C PHE A 227 -7.45 7.36 -0.50
N ALA A 228 -7.45 8.59 0.01
CA ALA A 228 -8.59 9.51 -0.14
C ALA A 228 -8.97 9.71 -1.62
N MET A 229 -7.98 10.03 -2.46
CA MET A 229 -8.13 10.28 -3.90
C MET A 229 -8.75 9.11 -4.67
N THR A 230 -8.43 7.89 -4.30
CA THR A 230 -8.78 6.70 -5.09
C THR A 230 -9.85 5.82 -4.42
N ARG A 231 -10.16 6.05 -3.14
CA ARG A 231 -11.16 5.25 -2.42
C ARG A 231 -12.33 6.10 -1.97
N VAL A 232 -12.08 7.29 -1.42
CA VAL A 232 -13.12 8.17 -0.87
C VAL A 232 -13.74 9.03 -1.96
N LEU A 233 -12.95 9.84 -2.66
CA LEU A 233 -13.47 10.72 -3.73
C LEU A 233 -14.24 9.98 -4.82
N PRO A 234 -13.83 8.79 -5.29
CA PRO A 234 -14.60 8.09 -6.31
C PRO A 234 -15.98 7.63 -5.81
N ILE A 235 -16.13 7.35 -4.52
CA ILE A 235 -17.43 7.02 -3.92
C ILE A 235 -18.29 8.29 -3.83
N MET A 236 -17.71 9.39 -3.36
CA MET A 236 -18.36 10.70 -3.27
C MET A 236 -18.89 11.19 -4.62
N HIS A 237 -18.15 10.96 -5.69
CA HIS A 237 -18.52 11.35 -7.05
C HIS A 237 -19.34 10.29 -7.80
N ASP A 238 -19.78 9.22 -7.13
CA ASP A 238 -20.50 8.10 -7.74
C ASP A 238 -19.78 7.57 -9.00
N PHE A 239 -18.46 7.44 -8.94
CA PHE A 239 -17.61 7.20 -10.11
C PHE A 239 -17.99 5.91 -10.86
N GLY A 240 -18.33 6.07 -12.15
CA GLY A 240 -18.81 5.01 -13.02
C GLY A 240 -20.19 4.45 -12.66
N ALA A 241 -21.00 5.21 -11.92
CA ALA A 241 -22.45 4.99 -11.78
C ALA A 241 -23.21 5.86 -12.79
N PRO A 242 -24.41 5.45 -13.23
CA PRO A 242 -25.24 6.27 -14.11
C PRO A 242 -25.55 7.64 -13.51
N GLY A 243 -25.14 8.71 -14.18
CA GLY A 243 -25.33 10.09 -13.72
C GLY A 243 -24.30 10.58 -12.70
N GLY A 244 -23.33 9.74 -12.33
CA GLY A 244 -22.14 10.13 -11.57
C GLY A 244 -21.00 10.59 -12.48
N LEU A 245 -19.79 10.70 -11.92
CA LEU A 245 -18.60 11.00 -12.71
C LEU A 245 -18.25 9.83 -13.63
N GLU A 246 -18.16 10.09 -14.93
CA GLU A 246 -17.84 9.06 -15.92
C GLU A 246 -16.32 8.84 -16.03
N PRO A 247 -15.87 7.59 -16.21
CA PRO A 247 -14.47 7.27 -16.48
C PRO A 247 -14.00 7.90 -17.78
N LEU A 248 -12.80 8.47 -17.75
CA LEU A 248 -12.15 9.02 -18.92
C LEU A 248 -11.33 7.92 -19.59
N VAL A 249 -11.61 7.70 -20.87
CA VAL A 249 -11.06 6.59 -21.69
C VAL A 249 -9.74 6.99 -22.35
#